data_AF-A0ABD4JYJ4-F1
#
_entry.id   AF-A0ABD4JYJ4-F1
#
_cell.length_a   1.000
_cell.length_b   1.000
_cell.length_c   1.000
_cell.angle_alpha   90.00
_cell.angle_beta   90.00
_cell.angle_gamma   90.00
#
_symmetry.space_group_name_H-M   'P 1'
#
loop_
_entity.id
_entity.type
_entity.pdbx_description
1 polymer ?
#
loop_
_entity_poly.entity_id
_entity_poly.type
_entity_poly.pdbx_seq_one_letter_code
_entity_poly.pdbx_strand_id
1 'polypeptide(L)'
;MSLKTLLTLLLVLSMKAMAAACWITSPAVINFGNVVAGNAASTHTEVKFSCQADNYGTAEYINVCLSSIDAPPFQMLSTGDQEGKQYTLLFRLLNGLARSQELGPASRGDLIQQTITAGSNASVSGSFPLIATLPAGQSQLLATHYYNYNMNLRIAWHSATRQDALQSCADGSAEGEQVQGGSNAQAEISEGCYIERVTPLNFGTLTSTATLRPTRSTATLTTRCPAGTAFTLAMGKGNHASGDWRQLCNDEGQCLRYGLWQDAGATQRWGDRSSGDTLNVTNPAGGTQNFTVYGEVPAQPLSGTGEFIDDVIVTLTY
;
A
#
# COMPACT_ATOMS: atom_id res chain seq x y z
N MET A 1 -39.25 48.20 67.00
CA MET A 1 -37.95 48.78 66.59
C MET A 1 -36.88 47.72 66.70
N SER A 2 -36.10 47.57 65.62
CA SER A 2 -34.89 46.76 65.45
C SER A 2 -35.03 45.23 65.36
N LEU A 3 -35.29 44.81 64.13
CA LEU A 3 -35.00 43.52 63.52
C LEU A 3 -33.46 43.39 63.37
N LYS A 4 -32.83 42.33 63.87
CA LYS A 4 -31.50 41.91 63.38
C LYS A 4 -31.45 40.40 63.18
N THR A 5 -31.54 40.08 61.91
CA THR A 5 -31.55 38.80 61.21
C THR A 5 -30.28 38.00 61.51
N LEU A 6 -30.46 36.74 61.91
CA LEU A 6 -29.39 35.75 62.00
C LEU A 6 -29.01 35.34 60.57
N LEU A 7 -27.86 35.80 60.07
CA LEU A 7 -27.35 35.45 58.75
C LEU A 7 -26.64 34.08 58.84
N THR A 8 -27.38 33.00 58.65
CA THR A 8 -26.82 31.67 58.38
C THR A 8 -26.08 31.70 57.04
N LEU A 9 -24.75 31.73 57.09
CA LEU A 9 -23.87 31.59 55.94
C LEU A 9 -23.93 30.12 55.47
N LEU A 10 -24.79 29.81 54.48
CA LEU A 10 -24.72 28.54 53.76
C LEU A 10 -23.39 28.50 53.01
N LEU A 11 -22.45 27.67 53.50
CA LEU A 11 -21.25 27.31 52.78
C LEU A 11 -21.69 26.41 51.60
N VAL A 12 -21.95 27.03 50.44
CA VAL A 12 -22.16 26.30 49.18
C VAL A 12 -20.80 25.73 48.79
N LEU A 13 -20.46 24.54 49.31
CA LEU A 13 -19.44 23.70 48.71
C LEU A 13 -19.94 23.40 47.30
N SER A 14 -19.34 24.05 46.30
CA SER A 14 -19.51 23.64 44.91
C SER A 14 -19.04 22.20 44.82
N MET A 15 -19.99 21.26 44.83
CA MET A 15 -19.74 19.92 44.33
C MET A 15 -19.33 20.13 42.87
N LYS A 16 -18.02 20.08 42.59
CA LYS A 16 -17.53 19.95 41.23
C LYS A 16 -18.22 18.70 40.69
N ALA A 17 -19.20 18.88 39.81
CA ALA A 17 -19.70 17.78 39.00
C ALA A 17 -18.48 17.21 38.28
N MET A 18 -18.10 15.98 38.61
CA MET A 18 -16.94 15.33 38.01
C MET A 18 -17.43 14.73 36.70
N ALA A 19 -16.98 15.32 35.58
CA ALA A 19 -17.34 14.87 34.24
C ALA A 19 -16.64 13.54 33.93
N ALA A 20 -17.14 12.79 32.95
CA ALA A 20 -16.46 11.60 32.45
C ALA A 20 -15.00 11.88 32.08
N ALA A 21 -14.14 10.87 32.23
CA ALA A 21 -12.76 10.91 31.77
C ALA A 21 -12.45 9.67 30.93
N CYS A 22 -11.91 9.86 29.73
CA CYS A 22 -11.54 8.78 28.84
C CYS A 22 -10.03 8.74 28.57
N TRP A 23 -9.49 7.55 28.34
CA TRP A 23 -8.09 7.36 27.98
C TRP A 23 -7.92 6.15 27.05
N ILE A 24 -6.89 6.20 26.22
CA ILE A 24 -6.52 5.06 25.37
C ILE A 24 -5.88 3.98 26.27
N THR A 25 -6.33 2.74 26.10
CA THR A 25 -5.84 1.56 26.83
C THR A 25 -5.02 0.63 25.94
N SER A 26 -5.23 0.68 24.63
CA SER A 26 -4.41 -0.02 23.63
C SER A 26 -4.21 0.88 22.42
N PRO A 27 -2.97 1.30 22.11
CA PRO A 27 -2.68 2.05 20.91
C PRO A 27 -2.83 1.17 19.65
N ALA A 28 -2.81 1.81 18.47
CA ALA A 28 -2.87 1.09 17.19
C ALA A 28 -1.51 0.46 16.86
N VAL A 29 -1.51 -0.85 16.61
CA VAL A 29 -0.34 -1.59 16.10
C VAL A 29 -0.64 -2.02 14.67
N ILE A 30 0.12 -1.52 13.72
CA ILE A 30 -0.10 -1.74 12.28
C ILE A 30 1.07 -2.54 11.72
N ASN A 31 0.79 -3.70 11.12
CA ASN A 31 1.78 -4.51 10.44
C ASN A 31 1.26 -4.93 9.06
N PHE A 32 1.85 -4.37 8.01
CA PHE A 32 1.54 -4.73 6.64
C PHE A 32 2.24 -6.02 6.19
N GLY A 33 3.23 -6.51 6.94
CA GLY A 33 4.07 -7.64 6.54
C GLY A 33 4.92 -7.32 5.30
N ASN A 34 5.21 -8.37 4.53
CA ASN A 34 5.93 -8.25 3.27
C ASN A 34 5.01 -7.68 2.18
N VAL A 35 5.42 -6.57 1.61
CA VAL A 35 4.71 -5.84 0.56
C VAL A 35 5.62 -5.62 -0.63
N VAL A 36 4.99 -5.43 -1.78
CA VAL A 36 5.68 -5.24 -3.04
C VAL A 36 5.63 -3.75 -3.41
N ALA A 37 6.79 -3.17 -3.74
CA ALA A 37 6.87 -1.76 -4.14
C ALA A 37 5.88 -1.44 -5.27
N GLY A 38 5.14 -0.34 -5.12
CA GLY A 38 4.12 0.11 -6.06
C GLY A 38 2.73 -0.54 -5.92
N ASN A 39 2.60 -1.66 -5.21
CA ASN A 39 1.30 -2.30 -4.97
C ASN A 39 0.56 -1.65 -3.80
N ALA A 40 -0.76 -1.66 -3.87
CA ALA A 40 -1.59 -1.38 -2.71
C ALA A 40 -1.59 -2.58 -1.75
N ALA A 41 -1.71 -2.31 -0.46
CA ALA A 41 -1.88 -3.31 0.59
C ALA A 41 -2.78 -2.74 1.69
N SER A 42 -3.42 -3.62 2.47
CA SER A 42 -4.24 -3.19 3.60
C SER A 42 -4.17 -4.20 4.75
N THR A 43 -4.27 -3.69 5.97
CA THR A 43 -4.36 -4.51 7.18
C THR A 43 -5.33 -3.86 8.17
N HIS A 44 -5.84 -4.64 9.11
CA HIS A 44 -6.75 -4.16 10.15
C HIS A 44 -5.98 -3.85 11.42
N THR A 45 -6.42 -2.82 12.15
CA THR A 45 -5.94 -2.51 13.50
C THR A 45 -7.09 -1.92 14.31
N GLU A 46 -6.90 -1.74 15.60
CA GLU A 46 -7.88 -1.08 16.46
C GLU A 46 -7.20 -0.22 17.52
N VAL A 47 -7.89 0.82 17.95
CA VAL A 47 -7.54 1.59 19.15
C VAL A 47 -8.57 1.28 20.22
N LYS A 48 -8.13 0.80 21.39
CA LYS A 48 -9.03 0.56 22.53
C LYS A 48 -8.95 1.70 23.50
N PHE A 49 -10.08 2.02 24.11
CA PHE A 49 -10.17 3.04 25.15
C PHE A 49 -11.05 2.57 26.30
N SER A 50 -10.93 3.27 27.42
CA SER A 50 -11.87 3.19 28.52
C SER A 50 -12.29 4.59 28.96
N CYS A 51 -13.51 4.69 29.44
CA CYS A 51 -14.06 5.89 30.06
C CYS A 51 -14.54 5.55 31.47
N GLN A 52 -14.20 6.41 32.40
CA GLN A 52 -14.74 6.41 33.76
C GLN A 52 -15.83 7.48 33.82
N ALA A 53 -17.05 7.05 34.11
CA ALA A 53 -18.18 7.95 34.35
C ALA A 53 -18.26 8.26 35.84
N ASP A 54 -18.18 9.53 36.23
CA ASP A 54 -18.17 9.97 37.64
C ASP A 54 -19.47 10.69 38.03
N ASN A 55 -20.57 10.34 37.35
CA ASN A 55 -21.90 10.83 37.67
C ASN A 55 -22.56 10.05 38.82
N TYR A 56 -23.15 10.77 39.76
CA TYR A 56 -23.88 10.20 40.90
C TYR A 56 -25.36 9.96 40.54
N GLY A 57 -25.76 8.70 40.43
CA GLY A 57 -27.15 8.27 40.41
C GLY A 57 -27.87 8.24 39.04
N THR A 58 -27.22 8.64 37.95
CA THR A 58 -27.79 8.59 36.59
C THR A 58 -26.83 7.98 35.58
N ALA A 59 -27.36 7.41 34.50
CA ALA A 59 -26.55 6.99 33.35
C ALA A 59 -25.97 8.22 32.63
N GLU A 60 -24.78 8.05 32.04
CA GLU A 60 -24.06 9.07 31.27
C GLU A 60 -23.86 8.57 29.84
N TYR A 61 -24.20 9.42 28.87
CA TYR A 61 -23.89 9.18 27.46
C TYR A 61 -22.58 9.90 27.14
N ILE A 62 -21.67 9.22 26.47
CA ILE A 62 -20.35 9.76 26.14
C ILE A 62 -20.10 9.56 24.66
N ASN A 63 -19.83 10.66 23.95
CA ASN A 63 -19.27 10.60 22.60
C ASN A 63 -17.76 10.66 22.72
N VAL A 64 -17.11 9.59 22.31
CA VAL A 64 -15.66 9.46 22.27
C VAL A 64 -15.17 9.67 20.84
N CYS A 65 -14.21 10.57 20.69
CA CYS A 65 -13.70 11.06 19.41
C CYS A 65 -12.24 10.63 19.27
N LEU A 66 -11.92 9.90 18.20
CA LEU A 66 -10.55 9.55 17.83
C LEU A 66 -10.04 10.46 16.71
N SER A 67 -8.87 11.05 16.93
CA SER A 67 -8.13 11.85 15.95
C SER A 67 -6.63 11.54 16.03
N SER A 68 -5.86 11.93 15.02
CA SER A 68 -4.40 11.91 15.07
C SER A 68 -3.84 13.29 15.43
N ILE A 69 -2.57 13.38 15.82
CA ILE A 69 -1.87 14.67 15.90
C ILE A 69 -1.39 15.09 14.50
N ASP A 70 -0.79 14.16 13.77
CA ASP A 70 -0.27 14.40 12.43
C ASP A 70 -1.35 14.27 11.35
N ALA A 71 -1.20 15.00 10.26
CA ALA A 71 -2.10 14.92 9.11
C ALA A 71 -1.75 13.73 8.19
N PRO A 72 -2.75 13.00 7.65
CA PRO A 72 -2.49 11.98 6.65
C PRO A 72 -2.08 12.61 5.29
N PRO A 73 -1.37 11.85 4.41
CA PRO A 73 -0.94 10.47 4.64
C PRO A 73 0.18 10.37 5.69
N PHE A 74 0.07 9.35 6.54
CA PHE A 74 1.07 9.04 7.56
C PHE A 74 2.31 8.41 6.90
N GLN A 75 3.44 8.50 7.58
CA GLN A 75 4.74 8.12 7.03
C GLN A 75 5.38 7.01 7.83
N MET A 76 5.96 6.03 7.14
CA MET A 76 6.97 5.11 7.65
C MET A 76 8.30 5.43 6.97
N LEU A 77 9.40 5.39 7.73
CA LEU A 77 10.74 5.68 7.23
C LEU A 77 11.56 4.38 7.17
N SER A 78 12.35 4.23 6.11
CA SER A 78 13.32 3.14 6.02
C SER A 78 14.44 3.28 7.05
N THR A 79 15.15 2.19 7.36
CA THR A 79 16.37 2.20 8.19
C THR A 79 17.55 2.97 7.57
N GLY A 80 17.45 3.44 6.33
CA GLY A 80 18.50 4.16 5.59
C GLY A 80 19.32 3.22 4.70
N ASP A 81 19.84 3.75 3.59
CA ASP A 81 20.79 3.03 2.72
C ASP A 81 22.25 3.18 3.20
N GLN A 82 23.21 2.69 2.40
CA GLN A 82 24.64 2.76 2.72
C GLN A 82 25.18 4.19 2.79
N GLU A 83 24.51 5.16 2.16
CA GLU A 83 24.81 6.59 2.24
C GLU A 83 23.99 7.31 3.33
N GLY A 84 23.16 6.58 4.08
CA GLY A 84 22.28 7.12 5.13
C GLY A 84 21.02 7.80 4.62
N LYS A 85 20.71 7.70 3.32
CA LYS A 85 19.49 8.27 2.74
C LYS A 85 18.30 7.41 3.12
N GLN A 86 17.26 8.06 3.63
CA GLN A 86 16.00 7.42 3.99
C GLN A 86 14.94 7.58 2.90
N TYR A 87 14.09 6.57 2.81
CA TYR A 87 12.95 6.51 1.91
C TYR A 87 11.67 6.55 2.75
N THR A 88 10.66 7.23 2.24
CA THR A 88 9.36 7.37 2.90
C THR A 88 8.33 6.49 2.22
N LEU A 89 7.68 5.62 3.00
CA LEU A 89 6.51 4.86 2.60
C LEU A 89 5.27 5.47 3.26
N LEU A 90 4.33 5.90 2.45
CA LEU A 90 3.08 6.54 2.89
C LEU A 90 2.01 5.49 3.16
N PHE A 91 1.23 5.71 4.21
CA PHE A 91 0.04 4.93 4.53
C PHE A 91 -1.10 5.83 5.01
N ARG A 92 -2.31 5.30 4.99
CA ARG A 92 -3.55 5.97 5.44
C ARG A 92 -4.25 5.12 6.48
N LEU A 93 -4.98 5.75 7.38
CA LEU A 93 -5.84 5.07 8.36
C LEU A 93 -7.28 5.49 8.12
N LEU A 94 -8.13 4.52 7.84
CA LEU A 94 -9.55 4.71 7.54
C LEU A 94 -10.39 4.14 8.68
N ASN A 95 -11.56 4.71 8.92
CA ASN A 95 -12.54 4.11 9.82
C ASN A 95 -13.00 2.75 9.25
N GLY A 96 -12.88 1.70 10.07
CA GLY A 96 -13.26 0.34 9.69
C GLY A 96 -14.77 0.15 9.42
N LEU A 97 -15.61 1.03 9.99
CA LEU A 97 -17.06 1.03 9.82
C LEU A 97 -17.51 1.96 8.69
N ALA A 98 -16.93 3.17 8.61
CA ALA A 98 -17.24 4.17 7.58
C ALA A 98 -16.00 4.49 6.74
N ARG A 99 -15.68 3.64 5.77
CA ARG A 99 -14.39 3.66 5.05
C ARG A 99 -14.08 4.93 4.25
N SER A 100 -15.06 5.82 4.05
CA SER A 100 -14.86 7.14 3.46
C SER A 100 -14.27 8.16 4.46
N GLN A 101 -14.34 7.86 5.76
CA GLN A 101 -13.79 8.69 6.83
C GLN A 101 -12.33 8.29 7.10
N GLU A 102 -11.42 9.25 6.97
CA GLU A 102 -9.99 9.06 7.18
C GLU A 102 -9.56 9.70 8.50
N LEU A 103 -8.77 8.98 9.28
CA LEU A 103 -8.18 9.49 10.52
C LEU A 103 -7.29 10.70 10.22
N GLY A 104 -7.53 11.79 10.91
CA GLY A 104 -6.77 13.03 10.76
C GLY A 104 -6.82 13.90 12.01
N PRO A 105 -6.19 15.09 11.96
CA PRO A 105 -6.14 16.01 13.09
C PRO A 105 -7.51 16.60 13.40
N ALA A 106 -7.71 16.98 14.66
CA ALA A 106 -8.95 17.59 15.15
C ALA A 106 -9.41 18.80 14.31
N SER A 107 -8.48 19.55 13.74
CA SER A 107 -8.76 20.71 12.89
C SER A 107 -9.45 20.37 11.56
N ARG A 108 -9.45 19.11 11.11
CA ARG A 108 -10.20 18.68 9.91
C ARG A 108 -11.70 18.53 10.16
N GLY A 109 -12.13 18.43 11.41
CA GLY A 109 -13.49 18.02 11.75
C GLY A 109 -13.77 16.57 11.33
N ASP A 110 -15.04 16.16 11.43
CA ASP A 110 -15.52 14.82 11.06
C ASP A 110 -14.67 13.69 11.68
N LEU A 111 -14.45 13.77 13.00
CA LEU A 111 -13.66 12.79 13.74
C LEU A 111 -14.38 11.45 13.84
N ILE A 112 -13.59 10.37 13.97
CA ILE A 112 -14.12 9.02 14.16
C ILE A 112 -14.77 8.97 15.55
N GLN A 113 -16.10 8.87 15.58
CA GLN A 113 -16.90 8.91 16.80
C GLN A 113 -17.40 7.51 17.20
N GLN A 114 -17.38 7.23 18.50
CA GLN A 114 -18.12 6.13 19.10
C GLN A 114 -18.94 6.65 20.28
N THR A 115 -20.23 6.33 20.29
CA THR A 115 -21.13 6.66 21.40
C THR A 115 -21.24 5.47 22.34
N ILE A 116 -21.01 5.69 23.62
CA ILE A 116 -21.14 4.69 24.69
C ILE A 116 -22.06 5.21 25.80
N THR A 117 -22.65 4.30 26.55
CA THR A 117 -23.44 4.62 27.74
C THR A 117 -22.81 3.96 28.95
N ALA A 118 -22.55 4.75 29.99
CA ALA A 118 -21.98 4.31 31.26
C ALA A 118 -23.02 4.43 32.37
N GLY A 119 -23.03 3.44 33.27
CA GLY A 119 -23.76 3.56 34.54
C GLY A 119 -23.08 4.53 35.50
N SER A 120 -23.76 4.88 36.59
CA SER A 120 -23.19 5.73 37.65
C SER A 120 -21.92 5.09 38.23
N ASN A 121 -20.82 5.87 38.29
CA ASN A 121 -19.51 5.43 38.79
C ASN A 121 -18.96 4.19 38.08
N ALA A 122 -19.37 3.93 36.84
CA ALA A 122 -18.95 2.77 36.07
C ALA A 122 -17.79 3.08 35.14
N SER A 123 -16.91 2.08 34.97
CA SER A 123 -15.94 2.05 33.89
C SER A 123 -16.50 1.27 32.72
N VAL A 124 -16.43 1.85 31.53
CA VAL A 124 -16.85 1.23 30.27
C VAL A 124 -15.73 1.32 29.24
N SER A 125 -15.64 0.33 28.37
CA SER A 125 -14.62 0.26 27.33
C SER A 125 -15.23 0.22 25.94
N GLY A 126 -14.47 0.69 24.96
CA GLY A 126 -14.82 0.65 23.55
C GLY A 126 -13.60 0.46 22.67
N SER A 127 -13.83 0.32 21.37
CA SER A 127 -12.75 0.28 20.38
C SER A 127 -13.15 0.95 19.07
N PHE A 128 -12.15 1.58 18.45
CA PHE A 128 -12.21 2.13 17.11
C PHE A 128 -11.56 1.13 16.14
N PRO A 129 -12.34 0.37 15.36
CA PRO A 129 -11.76 -0.46 14.30
C PRO A 129 -11.24 0.44 13.18
N LEU A 130 -10.01 0.21 12.76
CA LEU A 130 -9.34 0.97 11.70
C LEU A 130 -8.85 0.02 10.59
N ILE A 131 -8.74 0.57 9.39
CA ILE A 131 -8.10 -0.09 8.25
C ILE A 131 -6.90 0.75 7.86
N ALA A 132 -5.71 0.18 7.97
CA ALA A 132 -4.49 0.79 7.46
C ALA A 132 -4.32 0.40 5.99
N THR A 133 -4.01 1.36 5.12
CA THR A 133 -3.82 1.12 3.69
C THR A 133 -2.52 1.74 3.17
N LEU A 134 -1.80 0.98 2.33
CA LEU A 134 -0.73 1.50 1.47
C LEU A 134 -1.35 1.90 0.13
N PRO A 135 -1.26 3.17 -0.28
CA PRO A 135 -1.61 3.57 -1.64
C PRO A 135 -0.69 2.91 -2.68
N ALA A 136 -1.27 2.52 -3.82
CA ALA A 136 -0.50 2.06 -4.98
C ALA A 136 0.34 3.19 -5.60
N GLY A 137 1.31 2.85 -6.43
CA GLY A 137 2.16 3.79 -7.16
C GLY A 137 3.44 4.22 -6.42
N GLN A 138 3.63 3.79 -5.18
CA GLN A 138 4.86 4.05 -4.41
C GLN A 138 5.98 3.08 -4.83
N SER A 139 6.58 3.31 -6.00
CA SER A 139 7.49 2.34 -6.63
C SER A 139 8.98 2.65 -6.47
N GLN A 140 9.34 3.88 -6.10
CA GLN A 140 10.73 4.31 -5.87
C GLN A 140 11.16 4.00 -4.43
N LEU A 141 10.98 2.76 -4.01
CA LEU A 141 11.24 2.29 -2.65
C LEU A 141 12.34 1.24 -2.67
N LEU A 142 13.23 1.32 -1.69
CA LEU A 142 14.26 0.31 -1.46
C LEU A 142 13.62 -0.93 -0.82
N ALA A 143 14.15 -2.10 -1.16
CA ALA A 143 13.79 -3.34 -0.45
C ALA A 143 14.42 -3.33 0.94
N THR A 144 13.62 -2.99 1.96
CA THR A 144 14.05 -2.88 3.35
C THR A 144 12.83 -2.77 4.27
N HIS A 145 13.09 -2.67 5.57
CA HIS A 145 12.05 -2.40 6.57
C HIS A 145 11.74 -0.90 6.66
N TYR A 146 10.45 -0.60 6.76
CA TYR A 146 9.90 0.73 6.96
C TYR A 146 9.15 0.77 8.28
N TYR A 147 9.44 1.79 9.09
CA TYR A 147 8.87 1.94 10.43
C TYR A 147 8.31 3.34 10.69
N ASN A 148 7.20 3.38 11.40
CA ASN A 148 6.77 4.51 12.21
C ASN A 148 6.75 4.02 13.66
N TYR A 149 7.73 4.44 14.45
CA TYR A 149 7.91 3.94 15.82
C TYR A 149 6.96 4.58 16.83
N ASN A 150 6.43 5.76 16.52
CA ASN A 150 5.56 6.48 17.43
C ASN A 150 4.68 7.46 16.67
N MET A 151 3.39 7.15 16.60
CA MET A 151 2.33 8.02 16.14
C MET A 151 1.49 8.42 17.35
N ASN A 152 1.31 9.72 17.54
CA ASN A 152 0.47 10.26 18.61
C ASN A 152 -0.98 10.29 18.15
N LEU A 153 -1.84 9.61 18.91
CA LEU A 153 -3.28 9.66 18.75
C LEU A 153 -3.89 10.50 19.87
N ARG A 154 -4.98 11.19 19.55
CA ARG A 154 -5.77 11.97 20.50
C ARG A 154 -7.13 11.32 20.64
N ILE A 155 -7.50 11.05 21.89
CA ILE A 155 -8.87 10.73 22.28
C ILE A 155 -9.45 11.97 22.95
N ALA A 156 -10.68 12.31 22.59
CA ALA A 156 -11.40 13.42 23.20
C ALA A 156 -12.86 13.02 23.43
N TRP A 157 -13.56 13.72 24.31
CA TRP A 157 -14.92 13.32 24.65
C TRP A 157 -15.82 14.48 25.02
N HIS A 158 -17.11 14.21 24.83
CA HIS A 158 -18.24 14.98 25.32
C HIS A 158 -19.16 14.07 26.11
N SER A 159 -19.76 14.59 27.17
CA SER A 159 -20.61 13.82 28.08
C SER A 159 -21.93 14.54 28.35
N ALA A 160 -23.01 13.76 28.46
CA ALA A 160 -24.32 14.30 28.81
C ALA A 160 -25.19 13.27 29.54
N THR A 161 -26.04 13.73 30.44
CA THR A 161 -27.04 12.88 31.12
C THR A 161 -28.25 12.55 30.24
N ARG A 162 -28.40 13.26 29.11
CA ARG A 162 -29.41 12.98 28.09
C ARG A 162 -28.77 12.88 26.71
N GLN A 163 -29.25 11.95 25.90
CA GLN A 163 -28.72 11.69 24.57
C GLN A 163 -28.92 12.86 23.59
N ASP A 164 -30.00 13.64 23.77
CA ASP A 164 -30.33 14.80 22.91
C ASP A 164 -29.41 16.00 23.13
N ALA A 165 -28.80 16.10 24.31
CA ALA A 165 -27.85 17.15 24.68
C ALA A 165 -26.39 16.78 24.35
N LEU A 166 -26.14 15.55 23.90
CA LEU A 166 -24.80 15.05 23.67
C LEU A 166 -24.19 15.67 22.41
N GLN A 167 -23.11 16.44 22.59
CA GLN A 167 -22.39 17.07 21.48
C GLN A 167 -21.64 16.03 20.65
N SER A 168 -21.62 16.20 19.32
CA SER A 168 -20.92 15.29 18.40
C SER A 168 -19.44 15.67 18.26
N CYS A 169 -18.65 14.76 17.70
CA CYS A 169 -17.23 14.97 17.43
C CYS A 169 -16.94 15.80 16.16
N ALA A 170 -17.96 16.39 15.54
CA ALA A 170 -17.85 16.93 14.19
C ALA A 170 -16.96 18.19 14.07
N ASP A 171 -16.92 19.03 15.12
CA ASP A 171 -16.21 20.32 15.12
C ASP A 171 -14.83 20.27 15.78
N GLY A 172 -14.41 19.11 16.29
CA GLY A 172 -13.14 18.90 16.96
C GLY A 172 -13.05 19.45 18.38
N SER A 173 -14.10 20.12 18.88
CA SER A 173 -14.19 20.56 20.28
C SER A 173 -14.32 19.36 21.22
N ALA A 174 -13.99 19.56 22.50
CA ALA A 174 -14.12 18.53 23.53
C ALA A 174 -14.23 19.14 24.94
N GLU A 175 -14.91 18.44 25.84
CA GLU A 175 -14.92 18.74 27.27
C GLU A 175 -13.64 18.26 27.96
N GLY A 176 -13.08 17.16 27.46
CA GLY A 176 -11.81 16.59 27.91
C GLY A 176 -11.07 15.87 26.78
N GLU A 177 -9.75 15.79 26.90
CA GLU A 177 -8.89 15.14 25.92
C GLU A 177 -7.68 14.46 26.56
N GLN A 178 -7.14 13.49 25.86
CA GLN A 178 -5.88 12.82 26.18
C GLN A 178 -5.13 12.51 24.89
N VAL A 179 -3.83 12.77 24.88
CA VAL A 179 -2.93 12.40 23.79
C VAL A 179 -2.07 11.23 24.25
N GLN A 180 -2.06 10.14 23.48
CA GLN A 180 -1.25 8.97 23.71
C GLN A 180 -0.31 8.71 22.54
N GLY A 181 0.99 8.58 22.85
CA GLY A 181 1.95 7.94 21.96
C GLY A 181 1.94 6.42 22.11
N GLY A 182 2.71 5.72 21.28
CA GLY A 182 2.87 4.27 21.28
C GLY A 182 2.10 3.55 20.20
N SER A 183 1.33 4.26 19.36
CA SER A 183 0.84 3.67 18.11
C SER A 183 2.00 3.58 17.13
N ASN A 184 2.08 2.50 16.38
CA ASN A 184 3.20 2.24 15.48
C ASN A 184 2.74 1.55 14.19
N ALA A 185 3.54 1.70 13.13
CA ALA A 185 3.32 1.04 11.86
C ALA A 185 4.62 0.45 11.32
N GLN A 186 4.51 -0.69 10.64
CA GLN A 186 5.63 -1.31 9.96
C GLN A 186 5.22 -2.01 8.66
N ALA A 187 6.16 -2.06 7.73
CA ALA A 187 6.08 -2.83 6.49
C ALA A 187 7.49 -3.26 6.06
N GLU A 188 7.60 -4.37 5.33
CA GLU A 188 8.85 -4.80 4.70
C GLU A 188 8.65 -4.83 3.20
N ILE A 189 9.42 -4.02 2.46
CA ILE A 189 9.42 -4.10 1.00
C ILE A 189 10.33 -5.26 0.61
N SER A 190 9.75 -6.32 0.03
CA SER A 190 10.51 -7.49 -0.42
C SER A 190 11.40 -7.13 -1.61
N GLU A 191 12.55 -7.80 -1.76
CA GLU A 191 13.47 -7.71 -2.92
C GLU A 191 12.85 -8.21 -4.25
N GLY A 192 11.58 -8.61 -4.25
CA GLY A 192 10.89 -9.21 -5.37
C GLY A 192 10.77 -8.34 -6.62
N CYS A 193 11.35 -8.81 -7.73
CA CYS A 193 11.04 -8.35 -9.08
C CYS A 193 9.99 -9.24 -9.76
N TYR A 194 9.20 -8.66 -10.68
CA TYR A 194 8.22 -9.42 -11.46
C TYR A 194 7.95 -8.81 -12.82
N ILE A 195 7.49 -9.67 -13.72
CA ILE A 195 7.02 -9.30 -15.07
C ILE A 195 5.57 -8.83 -14.94
N GLU A 196 5.32 -7.56 -15.26
CA GLU A 196 3.97 -6.97 -15.23
C GLU A 196 3.20 -7.32 -16.50
N ARG A 197 3.88 -7.28 -17.65
CA ARG A 197 3.25 -7.44 -18.96
C ARG A 197 4.26 -7.85 -20.03
N VAL A 198 3.81 -8.66 -20.98
CA VAL A 198 4.50 -8.95 -22.24
C VAL A 198 3.51 -8.75 -23.38
N THR A 199 3.86 -8.00 -24.42
CA THR A 199 3.03 -7.93 -25.63
C THR A 199 3.36 -9.09 -26.57
N PRO A 200 2.40 -9.57 -27.38
CA PRO A 200 2.70 -10.46 -28.49
C PRO A 200 3.70 -9.82 -29.47
N LEU A 201 4.57 -10.65 -30.04
CA LEU A 201 5.46 -10.30 -31.15
C LEU A 201 4.83 -10.82 -32.44
N ASN A 202 4.40 -9.92 -33.32
CA ASN A 202 3.69 -10.28 -34.54
C ASN A 202 4.46 -9.82 -35.78
N PHE A 203 4.89 -10.77 -36.62
CA PHE A 203 5.61 -10.50 -37.86
C PHE A 203 4.69 -10.15 -39.05
N GLY A 204 3.37 -10.21 -38.86
CA GLY A 204 2.37 -9.98 -39.89
C GLY A 204 2.34 -11.09 -40.94
N THR A 205 1.80 -10.76 -42.12
CA THR A 205 1.73 -11.69 -43.25
C THR A 205 3.06 -11.74 -43.98
N LEU A 206 3.71 -12.90 -43.95
CA LEU A 206 4.94 -13.17 -44.70
C LEU A 206 4.58 -13.74 -46.08
N THR A 207 5.00 -13.06 -47.15
CA THR A 207 4.86 -13.55 -48.53
C THR A 207 6.16 -14.14 -49.04
N SER A 208 6.12 -14.91 -50.12
CA SER A 208 7.32 -15.48 -50.75
C SER A 208 8.34 -14.44 -51.21
N THR A 209 7.93 -13.19 -51.45
CA THR A 209 8.83 -12.05 -51.70
C THR A 209 9.35 -11.42 -50.41
N ALA A 210 8.58 -11.45 -49.31
CA ALA A 210 9.00 -10.95 -48.01
C ALA A 210 10.18 -11.75 -47.41
N THR A 211 10.39 -12.99 -47.84
CA THR A 211 11.50 -13.81 -47.36
C THR A 211 12.80 -13.69 -48.15
N LEU A 212 12.86 -12.78 -49.13
CA LEU A 212 14.13 -12.38 -49.75
C LEU A 212 14.95 -11.45 -48.86
N ARG A 213 14.37 -10.93 -47.77
CA ARG A 213 15.01 -10.06 -46.78
C ARG A 213 14.53 -10.41 -45.36
N PRO A 214 15.28 -10.05 -44.32
CA PRO A 214 14.81 -10.22 -42.96
C PRO A 214 13.54 -9.38 -42.70
N THR A 215 12.53 -10.00 -42.08
CA THR A 215 11.34 -9.30 -41.57
C THR A 215 11.49 -9.07 -40.08
N ARG A 216 11.28 -7.83 -39.62
CA ARG A 216 11.47 -7.43 -38.22
C ARG A 216 10.17 -6.97 -37.60
N SER A 217 10.02 -7.24 -36.32
CA SER A 217 8.92 -6.75 -35.49
C SER A 217 9.42 -6.53 -34.07
N THR A 218 8.61 -5.90 -33.22
CA THR A 218 8.96 -5.67 -31.82
C THR A 218 7.84 -6.09 -30.88
N ALA A 219 8.23 -6.46 -29.67
CA ALA A 219 7.35 -6.61 -28.52
C ALA A 219 7.89 -5.80 -27.35
N THR A 220 7.04 -5.53 -26.37
CA THR A 220 7.41 -4.85 -25.12
C THR A 220 7.28 -5.81 -23.95
N LEU A 221 8.35 -5.91 -23.18
CA LEU A 221 8.40 -6.57 -21.89
C LEU A 221 8.45 -5.51 -20.80
N THR A 222 7.49 -5.53 -19.89
CA THR A 222 7.37 -4.60 -18.77
C THR A 222 7.65 -5.33 -17.47
N THR A 223 8.61 -4.84 -16.69
CA THR A 223 8.98 -5.41 -15.38
C THR A 223 8.91 -4.35 -14.29
N ARG A 224 8.69 -4.77 -13.04
CA ARG A 224 8.74 -3.89 -11.88
C ARG A 224 9.61 -4.49 -10.78
N CYS A 225 10.51 -3.67 -10.27
CA CYS A 225 11.48 -4.04 -9.23
C CYS A 225 11.61 -2.91 -8.19
N PRO A 226 11.97 -3.22 -6.94
CA PRO A 226 12.43 -2.21 -5.99
C PRO A 226 13.66 -1.44 -6.49
N ALA A 227 13.91 -0.28 -5.88
CA ALA A 227 15.09 0.53 -6.18
C ALA A 227 16.38 -0.23 -5.82
N GLY A 228 17.36 -0.22 -6.72
CA GLY A 228 18.67 -0.85 -6.49
C GLY A 228 18.72 -2.36 -6.75
N THR A 229 17.60 -3.01 -7.07
CA THR A 229 17.60 -4.44 -7.41
C THR A 229 18.26 -4.69 -8.77
N ALA A 230 19.31 -5.52 -8.78
CA ALA A 230 19.89 -6.07 -9.99
C ALA A 230 19.12 -7.34 -10.39
N PHE A 231 18.83 -7.52 -11.67
CA PHE A 231 18.12 -8.69 -12.16
C PHE A 231 18.54 -9.04 -13.59
N THR A 232 18.14 -10.22 -14.03
CA THR A 232 18.37 -10.72 -15.38
C THR A 232 17.05 -11.11 -16.04
N LEU A 233 17.00 -10.93 -17.35
CA LEU A 233 15.90 -11.34 -18.20
C LEU A 233 16.40 -12.35 -19.23
N ALA A 234 15.88 -13.57 -19.14
CA ALA A 234 16.18 -14.67 -20.03
C ALA A 234 14.98 -14.97 -20.94
N MET A 235 15.26 -15.28 -22.20
CA MET A 235 14.28 -15.71 -23.19
C MET A 235 14.53 -17.18 -23.51
N GLY A 236 13.56 -18.05 -23.21
CA GLY A 236 13.64 -19.48 -23.52
C GLY A 236 13.74 -19.77 -25.02
N LYS A 237 13.96 -21.04 -25.40
CA LYS A 237 14.16 -21.42 -26.81
C LYS A 237 12.88 -21.51 -27.65
N GLY A 238 11.71 -21.40 -27.04
CA GLY A 238 10.43 -21.66 -27.72
C GLY A 238 10.03 -23.14 -27.63
N ASN A 239 8.76 -23.42 -27.91
CA ASN A 239 8.19 -24.77 -27.93
C ASN A 239 8.69 -25.61 -29.11
N HIS A 240 9.09 -24.95 -30.20
CA HIS A 240 9.49 -25.62 -31.45
C HIS A 240 10.98 -25.42 -31.78
N ALA A 241 11.82 -25.23 -30.77
CA ALA A 241 13.25 -25.01 -30.98
C ALA A 241 13.92 -26.17 -31.75
N SER A 242 14.81 -25.82 -32.69
CA SER A 242 15.66 -26.78 -33.41
C SER A 242 17.12 -26.34 -33.35
N GLY A 243 17.92 -27.06 -32.55
CA GLY A 243 19.29 -26.65 -32.22
C GLY A 243 19.31 -25.31 -31.48
N ASP A 244 19.98 -24.32 -32.08
CA ASP A 244 20.10 -22.96 -31.54
C ASP A 244 19.05 -21.97 -32.09
N TRP A 245 18.20 -22.43 -33.01
CA TRP A 245 17.18 -21.62 -33.65
C TRP A 245 15.83 -21.82 -32.98
N ARG A 246 15.13 -20.71 -32.75
CA ARG A 246 13.69 -20.74 -32.43
C ARG A 246 12.91 -20.92 -33.73
N GLN A 247 11.77 -21.59 -33.67
CA GLN A 247 10.92 -21.78 -34.84
C GLN A 247 9.47 -21.44 -34.52
N LEU A 248 8.82 -20.74 -35.44
CA LEU A 248 7.36 -20.63 -35.49
C LEU A 248 6.88 -21.82 -36.32
N CYS A 249 5.94 -22.61 -35.82
CA CYS A 249 5.41 -23.76 -36.56
C CYS A 249 3.89 -23.68 -36.70
N ASN A 250 3.35 -24.27 -37.76
CA ASN A 250 1.91 -24.42 -37.95
C ASN A 250 1.46 -25.86 -37.61
N ASP A 251 0.14 -26.08 -37.65
CA ASP A 251 -0.46 -27.38 -37.33
C ASP A 251 -0.09 -28.51 -38.33
N GLU A 252 0.43 -28.16 -39.51
CA GLU A 252 0.93 -29.11 -40.51
C GLU A 252 2.39 -29.52 -40.26
N GLY A 253 3.04 -28.99 -39.22
CA GLY A 253 4.44 -29.25 -38.87
C GLY A 253 5.45 -28.51 -39.74
N GLN A 254 5.00 -27.52 -40.51
CA GLN A 254 5.88 -26.62 -41.25
C GLN A 254 6.40 -25.55 -40.31
N CYS A 255 7.67 -25.16 -40.46
CA CYS A 255 8.33 -24.27 -39.51
C CYS A 255 9.17 -23.18 -40.17
N LEU A 256 9.17 -21.99 -39.56
CA LEU A 256 9.95 -20.82 -39.94
C LEU A 256 10.91 -20.45 -38.81
N ARG A 257 12.18 -20.25 -39.13
CA ARG A 257 13.16 -19.82 -38.13
C ARG A 257 12.94 -18.35 -37.77
N TYR A 258 13.15 -18.01 -36.51
CA TYR A 258 13.21 -16.62 -36.06
C TYR A 258 14.24 -16.44 -34.94
N GLY A 259 14.63 -15.20 -34.71
CA GLY A 259 15.53 -14.76 -33.65
C GLY A 259 14.89 -13.68 -32.78
N LEU A 260 15.32 -13.63 -31.52
CA LEU A 260 15.02 -12.54 -30.60
C LEU A 260 16.33 -11.86 -30.23
N TRP A 261 16.31 -10.54 -30.16
CA TRP A 261 17.49 -9.69 -30.04
C TRP A 261 17.27 -8.59 -29.00
N GLN A 262 18.37 -8.20 -28.36
CA GLN A 262 18.40 -7.12 -27.37
C GLN A 262 18.48 -5.73 -28.04
N ASP A 263 18.88 -5.68 -29.31
CA ASP A 263 19.08 -4.46 -30.09
C ASP A 263 18.35 -4.48 -31.45
N ALA A 264 18.06 -3.29 -31.97
CA ALA A 264 17.39 -3.12 -33.27
C ALA A 264 18.21 -3.61 -34.48
N GLY A 265 19.54 -3.73 -34.32
CA GLY A 265 20.46 -4.20 -35.35
C GLY A 265 20.45 -5.72 -35.53
N ALA A 266 19.83 -6.46 -34.60
CA ALA A 266 19.93 -7.91 -34.51
C ALA A 266 21.38 -8.40 -34.37
N THR A 267 22.15 -7.76 -33.47
CA THR A 267 23.57 -8.06 -33.24
C THR A 267 23.83 -8.79 -31.92
N GLN A 268 22.95 -8.61 -30.94
CA GLN A 268 23.00 -9.22 -29.61
C GLN A 268 21.79 -10.13 -29.42
N ARG A 269 22.01 -11.44 -29.54
CA ARG A 269 20.95 -12.43 -29.35
C ARG A 269 20.37 -12.29 -27.94
N TRP A 270 19.07 -12.51 -27.80
CA TRP A 270 18.42 -12.61 -26.49
C TRP A 270 18.06 -14.06 -26.23
N GLY A 271 18.85 -14.69 -25.36
CA GLY A 271 18.77 -16.10 -25.01
C GLY A 271 18.53 -16.30 -23.53
N ASP A 272 18.86 -17.50 -23.06
CA ASP A 272 18.76 -17.88 -21.66
C ASP A 272 20.15 -18.00 -21.03
N ARG A 273 20.19 -18.35 -19.74
CA ARG A 273 21.44 -18.49 -18.99
C ARG A 273 22.36 -19.57 -19.57
N SER A 274 21.82 -20.58 -20.25
CA SER A 274 22.61 -21.64 -20.86
C SER A 274 23.31 -21.17 -22.13
N SER A 275 22.74 -20.20 -22.86
CA SER A 275 23.38 -19.60 -24.03
C SER A 275 24.31 -18.43 -23.68
N GLY A 276 24.25 -17.92 -22.45
CA GLY A 276 25.07 -16.78 -22.00
C GLY A 276 24.56 -15.42 -22.48
N ASP A 277 23.39 -15.37 -23.11
CA ASP A 277 22.86 -14.19 -23.78
C ASP A 277 21.67 -13.56 -23.02
N THR A 278 21.69 -13.60 -21.68
CA THR A 278 20.67 -12.95 -20.85
C THR A 278 20.89 -11.44 -20.82
N LEU A 279 19.79 -10.68 -20.75
CA LEU A 279 19.88 -9.24 -20.53
C LEU A 279 20.07 -8.98 -19.03
N ASN A 280 21.21 -8.39 -18.66
CA ASN A 280 21.49 -7.97 -17.29
C ASN A 280 21.01 -6.53 -17.09
N VAL A 281 20.26 -6.28 -16.02
CA VAL A 281 19.65 -4.98 -15.74
C VAL A 281 19.95 -4.57 -14.31
N THR A 282 20.30 -3.30 -14.14
CA THR A 282 20.33 -2.63 -12.84
C THR A 282 19.52 -1.35 -12.94
N ASN A 283 18.57 -1.14 -12.03
CA ASN A 283 17.79 0.10 -11.98
C ASN A 283 17.89 0.75 -10.59
N PRO A 284 18.77 1.75 -10.43
CA PRO A 284 18.93 2.46 -9.17
C PRO A 284 17.65 3.16 -8.68
N ALA A 285 16.76 3.56 -9.59
CA ALA A 285 15.52 4.26 -9.25
C ALA A 285 14.37 3.31 -8.87
N GLY A 286 14.46 2.04 -9.27
CA GLY A 286 13.37 1.07 -9.13
C GLY A 286 12.15 1.42 -9.98
N GLY A 287 11.05 0.72 -9.71
CA GLY A 287 9.78 0.85 -10.39
C GLY A 287 9.70 0.14 -11.74
N THR A 288 8.73 0.58 -12.55
CA THR A 288 8.39 -0.04 -13.84
C THR A 288 9.43 0.32 -14.90
N GLN A 289 9.88 -0.69 -15.63
CA GLN A 289 10.81 -0.57 -16.76
C GLN A 289 10.25 -1.30 -17.97
N ASN A 290 10.42 -0.70 -19.15
CA ASN A 290 10.05 -1.30 -20.42
C ASN A 290 11.30 -1.70 -21.21
N PHE A 291 11.30 -2.92 -21.71
CA PHE A 291 12.32 -3.46 -22.59
C PHE A 291 11.69 -3.79 -23.94
N THR A 292 12.39 -3.41 -25.01
CA THR A 292 11.97 -3.76 -26.38
C THR A 292 12.61 -5.09 -26.74
N VAL A 293 11.78 -6.08 -27.04
CA VAL A 293 12.21 -7.34 -27.64
C VAL A 293 12.20 -7.16 -29.14
N TYR A 294 13.35 -7.29 -29.79
CA TYR A 294 13.46 -7.19 -31.25
C TYR A 294 13.37 -8.58 -31.86
N GLY A 295 12.30 -8.84 -32.62
CA GLY A 295 12.12 -10.07 -33.37
C GLY A 295 12.64 -9.96 -34.79
N GLU A 296 13.24 -11.02 -35.31
CA GLU A 296 13.60 -11.13 -36.72
C GLU A 296 13.31 -12.51 -37.28
N VAL A 297 12.58 -12.56 -38.40
CA VAL A 297 12.52 -13.72 -39.29
C VAL A 297 13.55 -13.49 -40.40
N PRO A 298 14.67 -14.25 -40.44
CA PRO A 298 15.68 -14.09 -41.49
C PRO A 298 15.14 -14.53 -42.85
N ALA A 299 15.83 -14.12 -43.92
CA ALA A 299 15.55 -14.55 -45.28
C ALA A 299 15.65 -16.09 -45.39
N GLN A 300 14.56 -16.74 -45.81
CA GLN A 300 14.46 -18.20 -45.90
C GLN A 300 13.33 -18.63 -46.85
N PRO A 301 13.39 -19.82 -47.48
CA PRO A 301 12.25 -20.34 -48.22
C PRO A 301 11.03 -20.54 -47.30
N LEU A 302 9.85 -20.12 -47.74
CA LEU A 302 8.61 -20.47 -47.06
C LEU A 302 8.22 -21.90 -47.45
N SER A 303 8.05 -22.76 -46.45
CA SER A 303 7.48 -24.09 -46.65
C SER A 303 6.02 -24.04 -46.17
N GLY A 304 5.10 -23.76 -47.09
CA GLY A 304 3.66 -23.77 -46.84
C GLY A 304 3.04 -22.46 -46.38
N THR A 305 1.79 -22.56 -45.92
CA THR A 305 0.88 -21.43 -45.69
C THR A 305 0.05 -21.66 -44.43
N GLY A 306 -0.31 -20.60 -43.72
CA GLY A 306 -1.14 -20.70 -42.52
C GLY A 306 -0.64 -19.81 -41.41
N GLU A 307 -1.16 -20.05 -40.20
CA GLU A 307 -0.71 -19.38 -38.98
C GLU A 307 0.46 -20.16 -38.37
N PHE A 308 1.56 -19.47 -38.09
CA PHE A 308 2.77 -20.04 -37.49
C PHE A 308 2.97 -19.40 -36.11
N ILE A 309 3.01 -20.22 -35.06
CA ILE A 309 3.06 -19.77 -33.66
C ILE A 309 4.25 -20.43 -32.95
N ASP A 310 4.76 -19.75 -31.93
CA ASP A 310 5.69 -20.29 -30.93
C ASP A 310 5.45 -19.58 -29.60
N ASP A 311 5.62 -20.28 -28.49
CA ASP A 311 5.55 -19.68 -27.15
C ASP A 311 6.94 -19.64 -26.52
N VAL A 312 7.39 -18.43 -26.18
CA VAL A 312 8.68 -18.21 -25.51
C VAL A 312 8.45 -17.85 -24.05
N ILE A 313 8.99 -18.67 -23.15
CA ILE A 313 9.00 -18.37 -21.72
C ILE A 313 10.03 -17.28 -21.43
N VAL A 314 9.58 -16.18 -20.82
CA VAL A 314 10.45 -15.15 -20.25
C VAL A 314 10.71 -15.47 -18.79
N THR A 315 11.98 -15.56 -18.40
CA THR A 315 12.38 -15.81 -17.01
C THR A 315 13.08 -14.58 -16.45
N LEU A 316 12.56 -14.06 -15.33
CA LEU A 316 13.18 -13.01 -14.55
C LEU A 316 13.89 -13.63 -13.34
N THR A 317 15.16 -13.31 -13.12
CA THR A 317 15.94 -13.73 -11.93
C THR A 317 16.52 -12.50 -11.24
N TYR A 318 16.32 -12.37 -9.93
CA TYR A 318 16.85 -11.30 -9.06
C TYR A 318 17.53 -11.91 -7.83
#